data_AF-A0A5K3FQ20-F1
#
_entry.id   AF-A0A5K3FQ20-F1
#
_cell.length_a   1.000
_cell.length_b   1.000
_cell.length_c   1.000
_cell.angle_alpha   90.00
_cell.angle_beta   90.00
_cell.angle_gamma   90.00
#
_symmetry.space_group_name_H-M   'P 1'
#
loop_
_entity.id
_entity.type
_entity.pdbx_description
1 polymer ?
#
loop_
_entity_poly.entity_id
_entity_poly.type
_entity_poly.pdbx_seq_one_letter_code
_entity_poly.pdbx_strand_id
1 'polypeptide(L)'
;MMLLNYSIEMENLAVKFFADYRPPSNREPFEGTSELLMDGLPEKPQFVQELCNANSNGYDYERNDCSGFCRPYNLMVWAVSTQVGCASKECPNGRDTLKSRYALVCIYKPGDNLLDKRPYESGTSCSQCPDGYGCLRNQCYGGTPTTTATSIAMTTTSSGTIFIFATLLLHCLK
;
A
#
# COMPACT_ATOMS: atom_id res chain seq x y z
N MET A 1 -11.75 6.20 -6.08
CA MET A 1 -10.66 5.56 -5.33
C MET A 1 -10.51 6.26 -4.01
N MET A 2 -10.57 5.52 -2.91
CA MET A 2 -10.30 6.07 -1.58
C MET A 2 -8.81 6.28 -1.35
N LEU A 3 -8.45 7.25 -0.50
CA LEU A 3 -7.07 7.41 -0.06
C LEU A 3 -6.68 6.22 0.82
N LEU A 4 -5.68 5.46 0.40
CA LEU A 4 -5.13 4.35 1.16
C LEU A 4 -4.13 4.88 2.20
N ASN A 5 -4.41 4.66 3.48
CA ASN A 5 -3.58 5.09 4.60
C ASN A 5 -2.97 3.91 5.35
N TYR A 6 -1.78 4.12 5.93
CA TYR A 6 -1.20 3.13 6.81
C TYR A 6 -1.97 3.03 8.14
N SER A 7 -2.22 1.82 8.62
CA SER A 7 -2.99 1.55 9.83
C SER A 7 -2.27 0.56 10.75
N ILE A 8 -2.12 0.94 12.02
CA ILE A 8 -1.58 0.07 13.06
C ILE A 8 -2.49 -1.14 13.31
N GLU A 9 -3.80 -1.01 13.10
CA GLU A 9 -4.74 -2.14 13.17
C GLU A 9 -4.36 -3.22 12.14
N MET A 10 -4.09 -2.82 10.90
CA MET A 10 -3.71 -3.72 9.82
C MET A 10 -2.29 -4.28 10.01
N GLU A 11 -1.37 -3.48 10.56
CA GLU A 11 -0.03 -3.96 10.95
C GLU A 11 -0.12 -5.06 12.01
N ASN A 12 -0.96 -4.88 13.03
CA ASN A 12 -1.15 -5.89 14.07
C ASN A 12 -1.77 -7.18 13.51
N LEU A 13 -2.69 -7.08 12.55
CA LEU A 13 -3.19 -8.26 11.82
C LEU A 13 -2.08 -8.92 11.00
N ALA A 14 -1.21 -8.14 10.33
CA ALA A 14 -0.07 -8.66 9.60
C ALA A 14 0.93 -9.39 10.52
N VAL A 15 1.17 -8.88 11.73
CA VAL A 15 1.97 -9.56 12.76
C VAL A 15 1.30 -10.87 13.20
N LYS A 16 -0.02 -10.84 13.43
CA LYS A 16 -0.80 -12.03 13.81
C LYS A 16 -0.77 -13.11 12.72
N PHE A 17 -0.74 -12.74 11.45
CA PHE A 17 -0.60 -13.67 10.32
C PHE A 17 0.65 -14.54 10.44
N PHE A 18 1.73 -14.00 11.02
CA PHE A 18 3.00 -14.70 11.16
C PHE A 18 3.19 -15.45 12.48
N ALA A 19 2.20 -15.47 13.38
CA ALA A 19 2.33 -16.06 14.71
C ALA A 19 2.87 -17.50 14.68
N ASP A 20 2.31 -18.35 13.81
CA ASP A 20 2.58 -19.80 13.80
C ASP A 20 3.59 -20.25 12.74
N TYR A 21 4.39 -19.33 12.17
CA TYR A 21 5.33 -19.59 11.05
C TYR A 21 4.68 -20.19 9.78
N ARG A 22 3.35 -20.24 9.74
CA ARG A 22 2.51 -20.69 8.64
C ARG A 22 1.34 -19.72 8.48
N PRO A 23 0.73 -19.65 7.29
CA PRO A 23 -0.52 -18.92 7.13
C PRO A 23 -1.54 -19.39 8.18
N PRO A 24 -2.29 -18.45 8.78
CA PRO A 24 -3.17 -18.76 9.91
C PRO A 24 -4.34 -19.65 9.46
N SER A 25 -4.54 -20.77 10.17
CA SER A 25 -5.69 -21.66 9.94
C SER A 25 -7.02 -21.00 10.31
N ASN A 26 -7.04 -20.18 11.36
CA ASN A 26 -8.21 -19.37 11.71
C ASN A 26 -8.23 -18.09 10.86
N ARG A 27 -9.25 -17.95 10.01
CA ARG A 27 -9.43 -16.82 9.10
C ARG A 27 -10.39 -15.75 9.62
N GLU A 28 -11.11 -16.03 10.71
CA GLU A 28 -12.04 -15.08 11.36
C GLU A 28 -11.39 -13.70 11.62
N PRO A 29 -10.14 -13.59 12.11
CA PRO A 29 -9.54 -12.27 12.36
C PRO A 29 -9.25 -11.44 11.10
N PHE A 30 -9.31 -12.06 9.92
CA PHE A 30 -8.97 -11.47 8.63
C PHE A 30 -10.22 -11.24 7.77
N GLU A 31 -11.42 -11.46 8.30
CA GLU A 31 -12.67 -11.21 7.59
C GLU A 31 -12.78 -9.74 7.15
N GLY A 32 -13.25 -9.53 5.92
CA GLY A 32 -13.33 -8.20 5.31
C GLY A 32 -11.98 -7.57 4.97
N THR A 33 -10.89 -8.35 4.96
CA THR A 33 -9.56 -7.91 4.54
C THR A 33 -9.04 -8.69 3.34
N SER A 34 -8.09 -8.09 2.63
CA SER A 34 -7.31 -8.76 1.59
C SER A 34 -5.85 -8.87 2.00
N GLU A 35 -5.21 -9.97 1.60
CA GLU A 35 -3.82 -10.25 1.96
C GLU A 35 -2.91 -10.25 0.72
N LEU A 36 -1.77 -9.56 0.81
CA LEU A 36 -0.65 -9.71 -0.12
C LEU A 36 0.50 -10.40 0.59
N LEU A 37 0.75 -11.68 0.27
CA LEU A 37 1.89 -12.43 0.79
C LEU A 37 3.00 -12.49 -0.28
N MET A 38 4.18 -12.00 0.08
CA MET A 38 5.43 -12.17 -0.66
C MET A 38 6.36 -13.04 0.18
N ASP A 39 6.82 -14.17 -0.35
CA ASP A 39 7.70 -15.11 0.35
C ASP A 39 8.95 -15.38 -0.49
N GLY A 40 10.03 -15.80 0.16
CA GLY A 40 11.31 -16.09 -0.49
C GLY A 40 12.14 -14.86 -0.82
N LEU A 41 11.92 -13.74 -0.13
CA LEU A 41 12.69 -12.52 -0.34
C LEU A 41 14.12 -12.69 0.21
N PRO A 42 15.15 -12.27 -0.55
CA PRO A 42 16.56 -12.48 -0.16
C PRO A 42 16.99 -11.59 1.00
N GLU A 43 16.33 -10.44 1.16
CA GLU A 43 16.62 -9.43 2.18
C GLU A 43 15.32 -8.99 2.86
N LYS A 44 15.46 -8.36 4.04
CA LYS A 44 14.31 -7.82 4.77
C LYS A 44 13.65 -6.71 3.95
N PRO A 45 12.39 -6.87 3.52
CA PRO A 45 11.76 -5.90 2.64
C PRO A 45 11.45 -4.61 3.37
N GLN A 46 11.64 -3.49 2.66
CA GLN A 46 11.08 -2.22 3.03
C GLN A 46 9.67 -2.16 2.42
N PHE A 47 8.64 -2.23 3.26
CA PHE A 47 7.25 -2.30 2.78
C PHE A 47 6.89 -1.14 1.82
N VAL A 48 7.41 0.07 2.07
CA VAL A 48 7.21 1.23 1.18
C VAL A 48 7.80 0.95 -0.21
N GLN A 49 8.99 0.35 -0.28
CA GLN A 49 9.63 0.02 -1.55
C GLN A 49 8.82 -1.03 -2.32
N GLU A 50 8.36 -2.08 -1.64
CA GLU A 50 7.53 -3.11 -2.28
C GLU A 50 6.21 -2.54 -2.79
N LEU A 51 5.63 -1.61 -2.04
CA LEU A 51 4.44 -0.88 -2.45
C LEU A 51 4.73 -0.01 -3.69
N CYS A 52 5.85 0.73 -3.73
CA CYS A 52 6.24 1.53 -4.91
C CYS A 52 6.57 0.66 -6.15
N ASN A 53 6.98 -0.60 -5.96
CA ASN A 53 7.28 -1.52 -7.05
C ASN A 53 6.02 -2.10 -7.73
N ALA A 54 4.85 -2.00 -7.08
CA ALA A 54 3.59 -2.49 -7.63
C ALA A 54 3.23 -1.71 -8.91
N ASN A 55 3.07 -2.44 -10.02
CA ASN A 55 2.85 -1.86 -11.34
C ASN A 55 1.83 -2.65 -12.16
N SER A 56 1.28 -2.02 -13.19
CA SER A 56 0.23 -2.59 -14.03
C SER A 56 0.75 -3.42 -15.21
N ASN A 57 2.05 -3.77 -15.28
CA ASN A 57 2.68 -4.32 -16.51
C ASN A 57 2.14 -5.70 -16.97
N GLY A 58 1.19 -6.29 -16.24
CA GLY A 58 0.48 -7.51 -16.64
C GLY A 58 -1.03 -7.45 -16.47
N TYR A 59 -1.63 -6.30 -16.14
CA TYR A 59 -3.08 -6.18 -15.93
C TYR A 59 -3.73 -5.39 -17.07
N ASP A 60 -4.66 -6.03 -17.80
CA ASP A 60 -5.52 -5.38 -18.78
C ASP A 60 -6.83 -4.97 -18.10
N TYR A 61 -6.97 -3.67 -17.85
CA TYR A 61 -8.15 -3.11 -17.19
C TYR A 61 -9.45 -3.29 -18.01
N GLU A 62 -9.38 -3.13 -19.33
CA GLU A 62 -10.56 -3.20 -20.20
C GLU A 62 -11.12 -4.63 -20.19
N ARG A 63 -10.23 -5.62 -20.28
CA ARG A 63 -10.60 -7.05 -20.22
C ARG A 63 -10.81 -7.57 -18.80
N ASN A 64 -10.39 -6.83 -17.78
CA ASN A 64 -10.26 -7.33 -16.40
C ASN A 64 -9.43 -8.63 -16.35
N ASP A 65 -8.34 -8.66 -17.10
CA ASP A 65 -7.50 -9.85 -17.29
C ASP A 65 -6.09 -9.63 -16.73
N CYS A 66 -5.46 -10.71 -16.26
CA CYS A 66 -4.13 -10.68 -15.67
C CYS A 66 -3.19 -11.68 -16.34
N SER A 67 -2.13 -11.19 -16.97
CA SER A 67 -0.99 -11.97 -17.42
C SER A 67 0.15 -11.91 -16.39
N GLY A 68 0.25 -12.92 -15.53
CA GLY A 68 1.33 -13.03 -14.54
C GLY A 68 0.88 -12.69 -13.12
N PHE A 69 1.59 -11.77 -12.45
CA PHE A 69 1.36 -11.45 -11.03
C PHE A 69 0.83 -10.03 -10.83
N CYS A 70 -0.49 -9.86 -10.90
CA CYS A 70 -1.15 -8.55 -10.79
C CYS A 70 -1.64 -8.20 -9.38
N ARG A 71 -1.63 -9.15 -8.45
CA ARG A 71 -2.20 -8.96 -7.10
C ARG A 71 -1.62 -7.75 -6.35
N PRO A 72 -0.29 -7.46 -6.39
CA PRO A 72 0.25 -6.26 -5.74
C PRO A 72 -0.38 -4.97 -6.28
N TYR A 73 -0.50 -4.87 -7.61
CA TYR A 73 -1.12 -3.73 -8.26
C TYR A 73 -2.61 -3.62 -7.92
N ASN A 74 -3.38 -4.71 -8.09
CA ASN A 74 -4.81 -4.71 -7.84
C ASN A 74 -5.16 -4.32 -6.40
N LEU A 75 -4.36 -4.74 -5.41
CA LEU A 75 -4.55 -4.36 -4.01
C LEU A 75 -4.14 -2.92 -3.72
N MET A 76 -3.04 -2.45 -4.31
CA MET A 76 -2.61 -1.06 -4.17
C MET A 76 -3.65 -0.08 -4.72
N VAL A 77 -4.28 -0.45 -5.83
CA VAL A 77 -5.30 0.37 -6.51
C VAL A 77 -6.71 -0.15 -6.25
N TRP A 78 -6.99 -0.78 -5.10
CA TRP A 78 -8.33 -1.28 -4.80
C TRP A 78 -9.26 -0.16 -4.29
N ALA A 79 -10.18 0.25 -5.16
CA ALA A 79 -11.43 1.01 -4.95
C ALA A 79 -11.67 1.58 -3.57
N VAL A 80 -12.02 0.61 -2.75
CA VAL A 80 -12.70 0.74 -1.48
C VAL A 80 -11.74 0.62 -0.31
N SER A 81 -10.52 0.12 -0.52
CA SER A 81 -9.54 -0.02 0.53
C SER A 81 -9.09 1.35 1.03
N THR A 82 -9.16 1.55 2.34
CA THR A 82 -8.78 2.81 3.01
C THR A 82 -7.59 2.61 3.93
N GLN A 83 -7.28 1.36 4.27
CA GLN A 83 -6.25 1.00 5.23
C GLN A 83 -5.34 -0.09 4.67
N VAL A 84 -4.04 0.05 4.93
CA VAL A 84 -3.01 -0.98 4.71
C VAL A 84 -2.09 -1.06 5.92
N GLY A 85 -1.60 -2.25 6.23
CA GLY A 85 -0.54 -2.44 7.23
C GLY A 85 0.23 -3.70 6.94
N CYS A 86 1.53 -3.69 7.20
CA CYS A 86 2.41 -4.77 6.75
C CYS A 86 3.34 -5.25 7.86
N ALA A 87 3.72 -6.52 7.81
CA ALA A 87 4.73 -7.10 8.68
C ALA A 87 5.67 -7.99 7.87
N SER A 88 6.92 -8.11 8.30
CA SER A 88 7.88 -9.04 7.70
C SER A 88 8.42 -10.00 8.74
N LYS A 89 8.65 -11.26 8.38
CA LYS A 89 9.25 -12.27 9.24
C LYS A 89 10.41 -12.95 8.52
N GLU A 90 11.49 -13.17 9.26
CA GLU A 90 12.59 -14.01 8.83
C GLU A 90 12.21 -15.48 9.01
N CYS A 91 12.41 -16.26 7.96
CA CYS A 91 12.06 -17.66 7.87
C CYS A 91 13.31 -18.48 7.48
N PRO A 92 13.52 -19.68 8.04
CA PRO A 92 14.56 -20.58 7.57
C PRO A 92 14.36 -20.90 6.08
N ASN A 93 15.43 -20.89 5.29
CA ASN A 93 15.36 -21.35 3.91
C ASN A 93 15.29 -22.88 3.89
N GLY A 94 14.14 -23.45 3.52
CA GLY A 94 13.89 -24.89 3.60
C GLY A 94 14.87 -25.80 2.82
N ARG A 95 15.69 -25.24 1.92
CA ARG A 95 16.76 -25.98 1.21
C ARG A 95 18.13 -25.89 1.89
N ASP A 96 18.35 -24.86 2.69
CA ASP A 96 19.61 -24.56 3.37
C ASP A 96 19.29 -23.78 4.64
N THR A 97 19.24 -24.47 5.78
CA THR A 97 18.88 -23.85 7.07
C THR A 97 19.90 -22.84 7.57
N LEU A 98 21.09 -22.76 6.94
CA LEU A 98 22.09 -21.73 7.20
C LEU A 98 21.78 -20.42 6.46
N LYS A 99 20.83 -20.44 5.53
CA LYS A 99 20.33 -19.26 4.84
C LYS A 99 18.94 -18.92 5.35
N SER A 100 18.70 -17.63 5.52
CA SER A 100 17.39 -17.10 5.80
C SER A 100 16.73 -16.62 4.52
N ARG A 101 15.40 -16.58 4.54
CA ARG A 101 14.59 -15.84 3.58
C ARG A 101 13.61 -14.97 4.35
N TYR A 102 13.09 -13.93 3.74
CA TYR A 102 12.05 -13.10 4.34
C TYR A 102 10.71 -13.35 3.68
N ALA A 103 9.67 -13.31 4.50
CA ALA A 103 8.29 -13.20 4.06
C ALA A 103 7.73 -11.85 4.51
N LEU A 104 6.90 -11.23 3.68
CA LEU A 104 6.17 -10.00 3.94
C LEU A 104 4.69 -10.26 3.68
N VAL A 105 3.85 -9.83 4.62
CA VAL A 105 2.41 -9.78 4.41
C VAL A 105 1.92 -8.35 4.58
N CYS A 106 1.09 -7.89 3.67
CA CYS A 106 0.32 -6.65 3.80
C CYS A 106 -1.16 -6.97 3.84
N ILE A 107 -1.87 -6.38 4.80
CA ILE A 107 -3.30 -6.54 5.02
C ILE A 107 -3.99 -5.24 4.60
N TYR A 108 -5.03 -5.35 3.76
CA TYR A 108 -5.81 -4.24 3.22
C TYR A 108 -7.25 -4.31 3.71
N LYS A 109 -7.81 -3.17 4.14
CA LYS A 109 -9.20 -3.09 4.63
C LYS A 109 -9.90 -1.82 4.15
N PRO A 110 -11.20 -1.89 3.80
CA PRO A 110 -11.92 -3.10 3.39
C PRO A 110 -11.21 -3.83 2.25
N GLY A 111 -11.33 -5.15 2.22
CA GLY A 111 -10.72 -5.99 1.20
C GLY A 111 -11.66 -7.09 0.74
N ASP A 112 -11.42 -7.55 -0.49
CA ASP A 112 -11.97 -8.76 -1.07
C ASP A 112 -10.82 -9.69 -1.45
N ASN A 113 -10.84 -10.95 -0.99
CA ASN A 113 -9.75 -11.88 -1.28
C ASN A 113 -9.77 -12.38 -2.73
N LEU A 114 -10.95 -12.39 -3.38
CA LEU A 114 -11.12 -12.88 -4.74
C LEU A 114 -10.54 -11.91 -5.77
N LEU A 115 -10.64 -10.60 -5.52
CA LEU A 115 -10.22 -9.54 -6.46
C LEU A 115 -10.68 -9.81 -7.90
N ASP A 116 -11.88 -10.36 -8.05
CA ASP A 116 -12.45 -10.83 -9.32
C ASP A 116 -13.04 -9.69 -10.16
N LYS A 117 -13.28 -8.54 -9.54
CA LYS A 117 -13.75 -7.32 -10.17
C LYS A 117 -12.58 -6.41 -10.54
N ARG A 118 -12.87 -5.44 -11.41
CA ARG A 118 -11.94 -4.35 -11.68
C ARG A 118 -11.58 -3.64 -10.39
N PRO A 119 -10.30 -3.29 -10.19
CA PRO A 119 -9.84 -2.71 -8.95
C PRO A 119 -10.41 -1.32 -8.72
N TYR A 120 -10.85 -0.63 -9.77
CA TYR A 120 -11.54 0.64 -9.67
C TYR A 120 -12.51 0.86 -10.81
N GLU A 121 -13.34 1.90 -10.67
CA GLU A 121 -14.14 2.43 -11.76
C GLU A 121 -13.34 3.48 -12.53
N SER A 122 -13.33 3.36 -13.85
CA SER A 122 -12.67 4.27 -14.77
C SER A 122 -13.47 5.55 -14.90
N GLY A 123 -12.81 6.70 -14.81
CA GLY A 123 -13.44 8.00 -14.99
C GLY A 123 -12.55 9.13 -14.48
N THR A 124 -13.12 10.33 -14.44
CA THR A 124 -12.44 11.51 -13.87
C THR A 124 -12.15 11.27 -12.39
N SER A 125 -10.91 11.50 -11.98
CA SER A 125 -10.51 11.35 -10.57
C SER A 125 -11.43 12.13 -9.64
N CYS A 126 -11.76 11.53 -8.51
CA CYS A 126 -12.64 12.10 -7.48
C CYS A 126 -14.08 12.44 -7.90
N SER A 127 -14.52 12.14 -9.13
CA SER A 127 -15.89 12.43 -9.59
C SER A 127 -16.98 11.65 -8.85
N GLN A 128 -16.61 10.55 -8.19
CA GLN A 128 -17.50 9.69 -7.41
C GLN A 128 -17.03 9.54 -5.95
N CYS A 129 -16.42 10.58 -5.38
CA CYS A 129 -16.14 10.54 -3.95
C CYS A 129 -17.44 10.58 -3.14
N PRO A 130 -17.53 9.88 -2.00
CA PRO A 130 -18.70 9.95 -1.14
C PRO A 130 -18.95 11.37 -0.63
N ASP A 131 -20.19 11.68 -0.25
CA ASP A 131 -20.55 12.99 0.28
C ASP A 131 -19.68 13.38 1.49
N GLY A 132 -19.19 14.63 1.47
CA GLY A 132 -18.32 15.17 2.51
C GLY A 132 -16.82 14.84 2.36
N TYR A 133 -16.43 14.10 1.31
CA TYR A 133 -15.03 13.81 1.02
C TYR A 133 -14.39 14.89 0.14
N GLY A 134 -13.12 15.18 0.39
CA GLY A 134 -12.28 16.00 -0.48
C GLY A 134 -11.53 15.16 -1.51
N CYS A 135 -10.87 15.85 -2.45
CA CYS A 135 -9.96 15.23 -3.40
C CYS A 135 -8.51 15.59 -3.05
N LEU A 136 -7.71 14.59 -2.67
CA LEU A 136 -6.30 14.75 -2.36
C LEU A 136 -5.50 13.78 -3.25
N ARG A 137 -4.60 14.31 -4.08
CA ARG A 137 -3.75 13.50 -4.99
C ARG A 137 -4.57 12.47 -5.80
N ASN A 138 -5.66 12.95 -6.41
CA ASN A 138 -6.60 12.16 -7.22
C ASN A 138 -7.33 11.03 -6.46
N GLN A 139 -7.35 11.09 -5.12
CA GLN A 139 -8.01 10.12 -4.24
C GLN A 139 -9.02 10.79 -3.31
N CYS A 140 -10.07 10.07 -2.95
CA CYS A 140 -11.11 10.51 -2.04
C CYS A 140 -10.60 10.45 -0.60
N TYR A 141 -10.58 11.59 0.08
CA TYR A 141 -10.10 11.70 1.46
C TYR A 141 -11.19 12.22 2.39
N GLY A 142 -11.38 11.53 3.52
CA GLY A 142 -12.30 11.92 4.57
C GLY A 142 -11.70 13.02 5.42
N GLY A 143 -11.98 14.26 5.06
CA GLY A 143 -11.63 15.45 5.82
C GLY A 143 -11.98 16.71 5.04
N THR A 144 -12.50 17.73 5.73
CA THR A 144 -12.69 19.05 5.13
C THR A 144 -11.36 19.52 4.54
N PRO A 145 -11.33 20.02 3.29
CA PRO A 145 -10.11 20.58 2.74
C PRO A 145 -9.74 21.79 3.59
N THR A 146 -8.71 21.67 4.43
CA THR A 146 -8.01 22.83 4.95
C THR A 146 -7.24 23.42 3.77
N THR A 147 -7.93 24.18 2.94
CA THR A 147 -7.30 25.12 2.03
C THR A 147 -6.69 26.23 2.88
N THR A 148 -5.55 25.95 3.51
CA THR A 148 -4.64 27.02 3.90
C THR A 148 -4.06 27.53 2.59
N ALA A 149 -4.75 28.49 1.98
CA ALA A 149 -4.15 29.36 0.98
C ALA A 149 -3.06 30.17 1.70
N THR A 150 -1.86 29.59 1.82
CA THR A 150 -0.68 30.32 2.23
C THR A 150 -0.35 31.27 1.08
N SER A 151 -0.83 32.51 1.18
CA SER A 151 -0.34 33.63 0.38
C SER A 151 1.17 33.73 0.61
N ILE A 152 1.96 33.36 -0.39
CA ILE A 152 3.41 33.57 -0.34
C ILE A 152 3.63 35.07 -0.55
N ALA A 153 3.80 35.81 0.54
CA ALA A 153 4.45 37.11 0.49
C ALA A 153 5.93 36.85 0.17
N MET A 154 6.40 37.34 -0.98
CA MET A 154 7.81 37.30 -1.36
C MET A 154 8.60 38.23 -0.44
N THR A 155 9.45 37.67 0.41
CA THR A 155 10.53 38.41 1.06
C THR A 155 11.86 37.79 0.65
N THR A 156 12.60 38.56 -0.14
CA THR A 156 13.98 38.32 -0.52
C THR A 156 14.89 38.57 0.68
N THR A 157 15.60 37.54 1.16
CA THR A 157 16.79 37.75 1.99
C THR A 157 17.80 36.64 1.76
N SER A 158 18.96 37.04 1.25
CA SER A 158 20.14 36.22 1.08
C SER A 158 20.75 35.84 2.43
N SER A 159 21.06 34.57 2.65
CA SER A 159 22.38 34.10 3.09
C SER A 159 22.32 32.63 3.46
N GLY A 160 23.37 31.92 3.08
CA GLY A 160 23.42 30.47 3.04
C GLY A 160 23.23 29.76 4.37
N THR A 161 22.70 28.55 4.27
CA THR A 161 23.41 27.31 4.62
C THR A 161 22.55 26.16 4.12
N ILE A 162 23.15 25.30 3.31
CA ILE A 162 22.52 24.16 2.65
C ILE A 162 22.10 23.16 3.75
N PHE A 163 20.81 23.13 4.05
CA PHE A 163 20.21 22.14 4.93
C PHE A 163 20.26 20.77 4.27
N ILE A 164 21.04 19.87 4.87
CA ILE A 164 21.22 18.45 4.51
C ILE A 164 19.97 17.63 4.96
N PHE A 165 18.77 18.09 4.62
CA PHE A 165 17.50 17.44 4.99
C PHE A 165 16.60 17.16 3.79
N ALA A 166 17.18 17.01 2.59
CA ALA A 166 16.45 16.67 1.36
C ALA A 166 16.54 15.18 0.99
N THR A 167 16.83 14.27 1.92
CA THR A 167 16.92 12.82 1.64
C THR A 167 15.69 12.01 2.06
N LEU A 168 14.63 12.61 2.60
CA LEU A 168 13.44 11.86 3.06
C LEU A 168 12.21 11.91 2.15
N LEU A 169 12.27 12.59 1.00
CA LEU A 169 11.17 12.66 0.02
C LEU A 169 11.52 12.02 -1.33
N LEU A 170 12.18 10.86 -1.31
CA LEU A 170 12.46 10.08 -2.52
C LEU A 170 12.16 8.57 -2.35
N HIS A 171 11.17 8.22 -1.53
CA HIS A 171 10.90 6.80 -1.22
C HIS A 171 10.20 6.00 -2.34
N CYS A 172 9.83 6.62 -3.46
CA CYS A 172 9.39 5.91 -4.68
C CYS A 172 10.20 6.25 -5.93
N LEU A 173 11.30 7.00 -5.82
CA LEU A 173 12.19 7.30 -6.95
C LEU A 173 13.45 6.44 -6.82
N LYS A 174 13.39 5.26 -7.41
CA LYS A 174 14.55 4.50 -7.85
C LYS A 174 14.20 3.73 -9.10
#